data_AF-A0A2A2JKS9-F1
#
_entry.id   AF-A0A2A2JKS9-F1
#
_cell.length_a   1.000
_cell.length_b   1.000
_cell.length_c   1.000
_cell.angle_alpha   90.00
_cell.angle_beta   90.00
_cell.angle_gamma   90.00
#
_symmetry.space_group_name_H-M   'P 1'
#
loop_
_entity.id
_entity.type
_entity.pdbx_description
1 polymer ?
#
loop_
_entity_poly.entity_id
_entity_poly.type
_entity_poly.pdbx_seq_one_letter_code
_entity_poly.pdbx_strand_id
1 'polypeptide(L)'
;MCNLKDQSKPYDSKKNCWIPDAEEGFIEGEVKGPGPKADLVIVKVADKEVTLKKDLVQEMNPPKFEKTEDMSNLTFLNDESVIHNLRARYGAMLIYTYSGLFCVVINPYKRLPIYTESVANMYMGKRRTEMPPHLFAVSDEAYRKMLQNHENQSMLITGESGAGKTENTKKVIAYFANVGASQKKAAAGEKTVTLEDQIVQANPVLEGFGNAKTVRNNNSSRFGKFIRIHFNRQGKLASCDIEHCIVRCYHIFYQIFSDYKPELKKQLLLDRPLSDYYFVAQAELSIDGVNDTEEFQMTDEAFDILNFSAEEKMNCYRLMSAHMHMGIMKFKQRPREEQAEPDGQEEAEKAAKMYAVDVDQFLKAFVSPRVKVENLTRFFTNQN
;
A
#
# COMPACT_ATOMS: atom_id res chain seq x y z
N MET A 1 -19.83 17.77 -11.89
CA MET A 1 -20.75 18.59 -12.71
C MET A 1 -20.28 18.57 -14.16
N CYS A 2 -21.11 18.03 -15.05
CA CYS A 2 -20.85 17.94 -16.49
C CYS A 2 -20.81 19.35 -17.11
N ASN A 3 -19.76 19.67 -17.87
CA ASN A 3 -19.59 20.99 -18.48
C ASN A 3 -20.42 21.08 -19.77
N LEU A 4 -21.29 22.07 -19.92
CA LEU A 4 -22.06 22.31 -21.16
C LEU A 4 -21.15 22.41 -22.40
N LYS A 5 -19.90 22.85 -22.22
CA LYS A 5 -18.89 22.86 -23.29
C LYS A 5 -18.46 21.46 -23.73
N ASP A 6 -18.39 20.52 -22.81
CA ASP A 6 -18.00 19.14 -23.11
C ASP A 6 -19.12 18.45 -23.91
N GLN A 7 -20.38 18.70 -23.56
CA GLN A 7 -21.54 18.08 -24.20
C GLN A 7 -21.88 18.65 -25.59
N SER A 8 -21.32 19.80 -25.95
CA SER A 8 -21.61 20.52 -27.20
C SER A 8 -20.55 20.28 -28.29
N LYS A 9 -19.61 19.34 -28.08
CA LYS A 9 -18.64 18.95 -29.11
C LYS A 9 -19.35 18.33 -30.33
N PRO A 10 -18.90 18.63 -31.57
CA PRO A 10 -19.41 17.96 -32.77
C PRO A 10 -19.19 16.45 -32.69
N TYR A 11 -20.22 15.68 -33.02
CA TYR A 11 -20.19 14.22 -32.96
C TYR A 11 -21.18 13.61 -33.95
N ASP A 12 -20.76 12.55 -34.64
CA ASP A 12 -21.56 11.71 -35.53
C ASP A 12 -21.34 10.25 -35.14
N SER A 13 -22.40 9.59 -34.65
CA SER A 13 -22.33 8.22 -34.16
C SER A 13 -21.98 7.17 -35.20
N LYS A 14 -22.09 7.49 -36.50
CA LYS A 14 -21.73 6.59 -37.58
C LYS A 14 -20.31 6.80 -38.09
N LYS A 15 -19.68 7.91 -37.70
CA LYS A 15 -18.35 8.30 -38.18
C LYS A 15 -17.30 8.29 -37.08
N ASN A 16 -17.58 8.88 -35.92
CA ASN A 16 -16.61 8.95 -34.84
C ASN A 16 -16.38 7.56 -34.22
N CYS A 17 -15.12 7.18 -34.13
CA CYS A 17 -14.71 5.85 -33.69
C CYS A 17 -13.34 5.90 -32.98
N TRP A 18 -13.02 4.82 -32.28
CA TRP A 18 -11.71 4.56 -31.72
C TRP A 18 -10.97 3.52 -32.56
N ILE A 19 -9.68 3.75 -32.79
CA ILE A 19 -8.82 2.77 -33.45
C ILE A 19 -7.55 2.53 -32.62
N PRO A 20 -6.92 1.34 -32.71
CA PRO A 20 -5.69 1.03 -31.98
C PRO A 20 -4.52 1.89 -32.45
N ASP A 21 -3.67 2.26 -31.51
CA ASP A 21 -2.42 2.98 -31.75
C ASP A 21 -1.30 2.35 -30.91
N ALA A 22 -0.08 2.32 -31.45
CA ALA A 22 1.04 1.65 -30.80
C ALA A 22 1.59 2.45 -29.60
N GLU A 23 1.43 3.78 -29.58
CA GLU A 23 1.97 4.65 -28.54
C GLU A 23 0.88 5.04 -27.52
N GLU A 24 -0.28 5.49 -28.00
CA GLU A 24 -1.38 6.00 -27.16
C GLU A 24 -2.38 4.91 -26.75
N GLY A 25 -2.21 3.69 -27.26
CA GLY A 25 -3.12 2.55 -27.09
C GLY A 25 -4.30 2.60 -28.05
N PHE A 26 -5.04 3.70 -28.02
CA PHE A 26 -6.09 4.03 -29.00
C PHE A 26 -6.14 5.54 -29.25
N ILE A 27 -6.64 5.90 -30.43
CA ILE A 27 -6.79 7.29 -30.88
C ILE A 27 -8.16 7.52 -31.55
N GLU A 28 -8.59 8.78 -31.56
CA GLU A 28 -9.82 9.22 -32.21
C GLU A 28 -9.69 9.13 -33.75
N GLY A 29 -10.72 8.60 -34.40
CA GLY A 29 -10.82 8.53 -35.85
C GLY A 29 -12.22 8.82 -36.39
N GLU A 30 -12.29 9.12 -37.68
CA GLU A 30 -13.54 9.35 -38.42
C GLU A 30 -13.66 8.35 -39.59
N VAL A 31 -14.62 7.44 -39.53
CA VAL A 31 -14.93 6.51 -40.63
C VAL A 31 -15.35 7.29 -41.87
N LYS A 32 -14.63 7.09 -42.98
CA LYS A 32 -14.95 7.70 -44.29
C LYS A 32 -15.79 6.79 -45.17
N GLY A 33 -15.64 5.48 -45.05
CA GLY A 33 -16.40 4.52 -45.84
C GLY A 33 -15.79 3.12 -45.85
N PRO A 34 -16.39 2.19 -46.61
CA PRO A 34 -15.87 0.83 -46.77
C PRO A 34 -14.48 0.86 -47.44
N GLY A 35 -13.61 -0.05 -47.03
CA GLY A 35 -12.31 -0.26 -47.63
C GLY A 35 -12.37 -1.09 -48.91
N PRO A 36 -11.20 -1.38 -49.52
CA PRO A 36 -11.09 -2.12 -50.77
C PRO A 36 -11.53 -3.60 -50.66
N LYS A 37 -11.66 -4.13 -49.44
CA LYS A 37 -12.21 -5.46 -49.15
C LYS A 37 -13.37 -5.33 -48.17
N ALA A 38 -14.29 -6.29 -48.20
CA ALA A 38 -15.51 -6.26 -47.39
C ALA A 38 -15.28 -6.21 -45.86
N ASP A 39 -14.13 -6.69 -45.39
CA ASP A 39 -13.72 -6.70 -43.99
C ASP A 39 -12.92 -5.46 -43.56
N LEU A 40 -12.65 -4.53 -44.50
CA LEU A 40 -11.83 -3.35 -44.27
C LEU A 40 -12.67 -2.07 -44.26
N VAL A 41 -12.21 -1.08 -43.50
CA VAL A 41 -12.80 0.26 -43.39
C VAL A 41 -11.70 1.32 -43.48
N ILE A 42 -12.00 2.43 -44.16
CA ILE A 42 -11.09 3.58 -44.24
C ILE A 42 -11.48 4.55 -43.13
N VAL A 43 -10.52 4.83 -42.25
CA VAL A 43 -10.65 5.75 -41.12
C VAL A 43 -9.69 6.90 -41.32
N LYS A 44 -10.20 8.13 -41.21
CA LYS A 44 -9.37 9.33 -41.16
C LYS A 44 -8.91 9.56 -39.72
N VAL A 45 -7.61 9.69 -39.53
CA VAL A 45 -6.97 10.06 -38.26
C VAL A 45 -6.14 11.31 -38.49
N ALA A 46 -6.48 12.39 -37.78
CA ALA A 46 -5.95 13.72 -38.06
C ALA A 46 -6.07 14.02 -39.57
N ASP A 47 -4.96 14.16 -40.30
CA ASP A 47 -4.93 14.44 -41.74
C ASP A 47 -4.53 13.24 -42.61
N LYS A 48 -4.47 12.03 -42.03
CA LYS A 48 -4.11 10.80 -42.74
C LYS A 48 -5.28 9.82 -42.79
N GLU A 49 -5.32 9.00 -43.83
CA GLU A 49 -6.27 7.90 -43.95
C GLU A 49 -5.56 6.58 -43.72
N VAL A 50 -6.15 5.74 -42.86
CA VAL A 50 -5.68 4.40 -42.56
C VAL A 50 -6.77 3.39 -42.91
N THR A 51 -6.38 2.25 -43.47
CA THR A 51 -7.29 1.14 -43.75
C THR A 51 -7.08 0.05 -42.71
N LEU A 52 -8.12 -0.27 -41.96
CA LEU A 52 -8.08 -1.25 -40.87
C LEU A 52 -9.20 -2.26 -41.02
N LYS A 53 -9.07 -3.40 -40.34
CA LYS A 53 -10.16 -4.37 -40.22
C LYS A 53 -11.29 -3.76 -39.40
N LYS A 54 -12.54 -4.01 -39.82
CA LYS A 54 -13.74 -3.48 -39.16
C LYS A 54 -13.78 -3.83 -37.67
N ASP A 55 -13.36 -5.03 -37.30
CA ASP A 55 -13.37 -5.52 -35.90
C ASP A 55 -12.39 -4.78 -34.98
N LEU A 56 -11.41 -4.06 -35.54
CA LEU A 56 -10.49 -3.22 -34.78
C LEU A 56 -11.04 -1.82 -34.51
N VAL A 57 -12.12 -1.43 -35.19
CA VAL A 57 -12.74 -0.11 -35.03
C VAL A 57 -13.83 -0.21 -33.96
N GLN A 58 -13.65 0.50 -32.86
CA GLN A 58 -14.60 0.51 -31.75
C GLN A 58 -15.48 1.76 -31.79
N GLU A 59 -16.73 1.63 -31.32
CA GLU A 59 -17.67 2.74 -31.28
C GLU A 59 -17.27 3.79 -30.22
N MET A 60 -17.45 5.06 -30.56
CA MET A 60 -17.19 6.18 -29.65
C MET A 60 -18.48 6.58 -28.92
N ASN A 61 -18.39 6.87 -27.62
CA ASN A 61 -19.54 7.39 -26.88
C ASN A 61 -19.85 8.85 -27.25
N PRO A 62 -21.14 9.25 -27.30
CA PRO A 62 -21.51 10.63 -27.57
C PRO A 62 -21.04 11.59 -26.46
N PRO A 63 -20.77 12.88 -26.78
CA PRO A 63 -20.23 13.87 -25.84
C PRO A 63 -21.06 14.10 -24.57
N LYS A 64 -22.34 13.71 -24.56
CA LYS A 64 -23.17 13.73 -23.35
C LYS A 64 -22.59 12.88 -22.20
N PHE A 65 -21.77 11.87 -22.54
CA PHE A 65 -21.11 10.99 -21.59
C PHE A 65 -19.68 11.42 -21.24
N GLU A 66 -19.23 12.56 -21.73
CA GLU A 66 -17.89 13.08 -21.44
C GLU A 66 -17.71 13.26 -19.92
N LYS A 67 -16.64 12.67 -19.37
CA LYS A 67 -16.33 12.67 -17.92
C LYS A 67 -17.46 12.12 -17.04
N THR A 68 -18.22 11.16 -17.55
CA THR A 68 -19.27 10.44 -16.80
C THR A 68 -18.75 9.92 -15.46
N GLU A 69 -19.57 10.09 -14.42
CA GLU A 69 -19.25 9.70 -13.05
C GLU A 69 -19.30 8.20 -12.81
N ASP A 70 -20.16 7.47 -13.53
CA ASP A 70 -20.25 6.00 -13.51
C ASP A 70 -20.26 5.42 -14.92
N MET A 71 -19.15 4.78 -15.29
CA MET A 71 -18.90 4.28 -16.64
C MET A 71 -19.84 3.13 -17.04
N SER A 72 -20.56 2.51 -16.10
CA SER A 72 -21.62 1.56 -16.44
C SER A 72 -22.80 2.21 -17.19
N ASN A 73 -22.92 3.54 -17.14
CA ASN A 73 -23.93 4.29 -17.87
C ASN A 73 -23.54 4.63 -19.32
N LEU A 74 -22.31 4.29 -19.75
CA LEU A 74 -21.90 4.49 -21.14
C LEU A 74 -22.78 3.66 -22.08
N THR A 75 -23.05 4.19 -23.28
CA THR A 75 -23.80 3.45 -24.30
C THR A 75 -22.96 2.36 -24.94
N PHE A 76 -21.70 2.67 -25.25
CA PHE A 76 -20.74 1.70 -25.78
C PHE A 76 -19.77 1.33 -24.66
N LEU A 77 -19.82 0.06 -24.23
CA LEU A 77 -18.96 -0.49 -23.19
C LEU A 77 -17.80 -1.24 -23.83
N ASN A 78 -16.79 -0.48 -24.26
CA ASN A 78 -15.55 -0.99 -24.81
C ASN A 78 -14.35 -0.42 -24.04
N ASP A 79 -13.20 -1.07 -24.20
CA ASP A 79 -11.98 -0.77 -23.44
C ASP A 79 -11.57 0.69 -23.61
N GLU A 80 -11.61 1.23 -24.84
CA GLU A 80 -11.19 2.61 -25.05
C GLU A 80 -12.16 3.63 -24.46
N SER A 81 -13.47 3.38 -24.49
CA SER A 81 -14.42 4.31 -23.85
C SER A 81 -14.20 4.42 -22.34
N VAL A 82 -13.75 3.33 -21.70
CA VAL A 82 -13.35 3.33 -20.29
C VAL A 82 -12.07 4.15 -20.10
N ILE A 83 -11.04 3.89 -20.90
CA ILE A 83 -9.74 4.58 -20.83
C ILE A 83 -9.91 6.09 -21.09
N HIS A 84 -10.62 6.47 -22.15
CA HIS A 84 -10.93 7.86 -22.49
C HIS A 84 -11.62 8.59 -21.35
N ASN A 85 -12.68 8.00 -20.77
CA ASN A 85 -13.40 8.64 -19.67
C ASN A 85 -12.51 8.84 -18.43
N LEU A 86 -11.69 7.85 -18.10
CA LEU A 86 -10.71 7.95 -17.02
C LEU A 86 -9.64 9.03 -17.30
N ARG A 87 -9.06 9.07 -18.51
CA ARG A 87 -8.10 10.09 -18.94
C ARG A 87 -8.70 11.49 -18.89
N ALA A 88 -9.89 11.69 -19.43
CA ALA A 88 -10.58 12.98 -19.46
C ALA A 88 -10.90 13.51 -18.05
N ARG A 89 -11.32 12.62 -17.13
CA ARG A 89 -11.55 12.97 -15.72
C ARG A 89 -10.24 13.28 -15.01
N TYR A 90 -9.22 12.47 -15.20
CA TYR A 90 -7.91 12.68 -14.60
C TYR A 90 -7.25 13.99 -15.07
N GLY A 91 -7.39 14.35 -16.35
CA GLY A 91 -6.94 15.64 -16.89
C GLY A 91 -7.62 16.85 -16.22
N ALA A 92 -8.83 16.67 -15.68
CA ALA A 92 -9.53 17.66 -14.86
C ALA A 92 -9.28 17.49 -13.34
N MET A 93 -8.33 16.65 -12.94
CA MET A 93 -8.03 16.27 -11.55
C MET A 93 -9.19 15.60 -10.80
N LEU A 94 -10.14 15.01 -11.53
CA LEU A 94 -11.22 14.20 -10.97
C LEU A 94 -10.73 12.75 -10.85
N ILE A 95 -10.09 12.43 -9.73
CA ILE A 95 -9.37 11.15 -9.58
C ILE A 95 -10.27 9.93 -9.34
N TYR A 96 -11.50 10.14 -8.86
CA TYR A 96 -12.45 9.09 -8.56
C TYR A 96 -13.47 8.94 -9.68
N THR A 97 -13.72 7.69 -10.10
CA THR A 97 -14.72 7.37 -11.12
C THR A 97 -15.34 6.01 -10.80
N TYR A 98 -16.65 5.88 -10.89
CA TYR A 98 -17.29 4.58 -10.73
C TYR A 98 -17.26 3.77 -12.03
N SER A 99 -17.22 2.45 -11.88
CA SER A 99 -17.47 1.49 -12.94
C SER A 99 -18.35 0.38 -12.39
N GLY A 100 -19.67 0.63 -12.37
CA GLY A 100 -20.63 -0.28 -11.72
C GLY A 100 -20.33 -0.43 -10.23
N LEU A 101 -19.90 -1.59 -9.77
CA LEU A 101 -19.56 -1.80 -8.35
C LEU A 101 -18.20 -1.21 -7.96
N PHE A 102 -17.31 -0.99 -8.92
CA PHE A 102 -15.95 -0.52 -8.64
C PHE A 102 -15.92 1.00 -8.43
N CYS A 103 -15.09 1.42 -7.48
CA CYS A 103 -14.65 2.80 -7.34
C CYS A 103 -13.18 2.87 -7.79
N VAL A 104 -12.97 3.37 -9.01
CA VAL A 104 -11.64 3.52 -9.61
C VAL A 104 -11.04 4.82 -9.10
N VAL A 105 -9.80 4.75 -8.60
CA VAL A 105 -9.01 5.90 -8.17
C VAL A 105 -7.69 5.93 -8.94
N ILE A 106 -7.36 7.07 -9.54
CA ILE A 106 -6.08 7.29 -10.21
C ILE A 106 -5.21 8.17 -9.34
N ASN A 107 -4.00 7.72 -9.00
CA ASN A 107 -3.10 8.45 -8.13
C ASN A 107 -2.74 9.83 -8.74
N PRO A 108 -3.08 10.96 -8.10
CA PRO A 108 -2.82 12.30 -8.65
C PRO A 108 -1.37 12.77 -8.53
N TYR A 109 -0.52 12.05 -7.79
CA TYR A 109 0.85 12.46 -7.43
C TYR A 109 0.96 13.87 -6.83
N LYS A 110 -0.16 14.39 -6.30
CA LYS A 110 -0.24 15.70 -5.64
C LYS A 110 -1.32 15.70 -4.58
N ARG A 111 -1.16 16.56 -3.58
CA ARG A 111 -2.14 16.71 -2.50
C ARG A 111 -3.38 17.44 -3.04
N LEU A 112 -4.54 16.80 -2.93
CA LEU A 112 -5.84 17.39 -3.25
C LEU A 112 -6.62 17.65 -1.95
N PRO A 113 -7.34 18.78 -1.84
CA PRO A 113 -8.12 19.13 -0.65
C PRO A 113 -9.46 18.37 -0.58
N ILE A 114 -9.45 17.06 -0.86
CA ILE A 114 -10.65 16.20 -0.94
C ILE A 114 -10.80 15.25 0.25
N TYR A 115 -9.82 15.26 1.17
CA TYR A 115 -9.82 14.42 2.38
C TYR A 115 -9.97 15.23 3.67
N THR A 116 -10.48 16.46 3.57
CA THR A 116 -10.75 17.29 4.75
C THR A 116 -11.99 16.80 5.48
N GLU A 117 -12.11 17.15 6.76
CA GLU A 117 -13.29 16.83 7.57
C GLU A 117 -14.58 17.40 6.96
N SER A 118 -14.53 18.62 6.42
CA SER A 118 -15.65 19.24 5.70
C SER A 118 -16.14 18.37 4.54
N VAL A 119 -15.22 17.76 3.79
CA VAL A 119 -15.57 16.85 2.69
C VAL A 119 -16.14 15.54 3.23
N ALA A 120 -15.54 14.95 4.26
CA ALA A 120 -16.09 13.75 4.90
C ALA A 120 -17.55 13.95 5.34
N ASN A 121 -17.85 15.11 5.96
CA ASN A 121 -19.20 15.46 6.41
C ASN A 121 -20.20 15.62 5.25
N MET A 122 -19.77 16.04 4.07
CA MET A 122 -20.66 16.12 2.89
C MET A 122 -21.18 14.75 2.44
N TYR A 123 -20.39 13.68 2.61
CA TYR A 123 -20.76 12.33 2.19
C TYR A 123 -21.55 11.56 3.25
N MET A 124 -21.55 12.02 4.50
CA MET A 124 -22.18 11.32 5.62
C MET A 124 -23.70 11.19 5.41
N GLY A 125 -24.19 9.95 5.39
CA GLY A 125 -25.62 9.65 5.21
C GLY A 125 -26.16 9.88 3.80
N LYS A 126 -25.31 10.15 2.81
CA LYS A 126 -25.75 10.39 1.42
C LYS A 126 -25.74 9.10 0.61
N ARG A 127 -26.70 8.95 -0.30
CA ARG A 127 -26.68 7.83 -1.25
C ARG A 127 -25.59 8.08 -2.30
N ARG A 128 -24.99 7.01 -2.79
CA ARG A 128 -23.91 7.06 -3.78
C ARG A 128 -24.28 7.86 -5.04
N THR A 129 -25.54 7.85 -5.46
CA THR A 129 -26.05 8.57 -6.63
C THR A 129 -26.33 10.05 -6.39
N GLU A 130 -26.33 10.50 -5.13
CA GLU A 130 -26.60 11.90 -4.75
C GLU A 130 -25.32 12.74 -4.67
N MET A 131 -24.16 12.09 -4.66
CA MET A 131 -22.86 12.71 -4.49
C MET A 131 -21.90 12.26 -5.60
N PRO A 132 -20.92 13.10 -5.98
CA PRO A 132 -19.90 12.71 -6.94
C PRO A 132 -19.12 11.46 -6.49
N PRO A 133 -18.43 10.77 -7.42
CA PRO A 133 -17.61 9.62 -7.07
C PRO A 133 -16.55 9.95 -6.02
N HIS A 134 -16.50 9.17 -4.95
CA HIS A 134 -15.52 9.36 -3.89
C HIS A 134 -15.38 8.11 -3.02
N LEU A 135 -14.19 7.91 -2.45
CA LEU A 135 -13.92 6.86 -1.47
C LEU A 135 -14.84 6.92 -0.24
N PHE A 136 -15.16 8.14 0.21
CA PHE A 136 -16.06 8.37 1.34
C PHE A 136 -17.49 7.93 1.06
N ALA A 137 -17.98 8.04 -0.18
CA ALA A 137 -19.30 7.54 -0.54
C ALA A 137 -19.39 6.02 -0.38
N VAL A 138 -18.35 5.29 -0.83
CA VAL A 138 -18.26 3.83 -0.67
C VAL A 138 -18.13 3.44 0.80
N SER A 139 -17.35 4.20 1.56
CA SER A 139 -17.16 3.97 3.00
C SER A 139 -18.47 4.20 3.78
N ASP A 140 -19.18 5.30 3.52
CA ASP A 140 -20.47 5.61 4.14
C ASP A 140 -21.55 4.58 3.76
N GLU A 141 -21.57 4.15 2.49
CA GLU A 141 -22.50 3.11 2.04
C GLU A 141 -22.27 1.79 2.79
N ALA A 142 -21.01 1.36 2.96
CA ALA A 142 -20.67 0.19 3.73
C ALA A 142 -21.10 0.35 5.21
N TYR A 143 -20.78 1.49 5.83
CA TYR A 143 -21.18 1.76 7.22
C TYR A 143 -22.70 1.72 7.41
N ARG A 144 -23.47 2.35 6.52
CA ARG A 144 -24.94 2.32 6.57
C ARG A 144 -25.49 0.91 6.34
N LYS A 145 -24.98 0.18 5.35
CA LYS A 145 -25.41 -1.21 5.08
C LYS A 145 -25.11 -2.13 6.26
N MET A 146 -23.95 -1.97 6.91
CA MET A 146 -23.62 -2.70 8.13
C MET A 146 -24.67 -2.49 9.23
N LEU A 147 -25.07 -1.24 9.47
CA LEU A 147 -26.07 -0.91 10.49
C LEU A 147 -27.49 -1.34 10.13
N GLN A 148 -27.88 -1.22 8.87
CA GLN A 148 -29.23 -1.53 8.39
C GLN A 148 -29.45 -3.03 8.22
N ASN A 149 -28.48 -3.74 7.67
CA ASN A 149 -28.60 -5.17 7.36
C ASN A 149 -28.10 -6.06 8.51
N HIS A 150 -27.39 -5.49 9.49
CA HIS A 150 -26.75 -6.22 10.58
C HIS A 150 -25.75 -7.28 10.09
N GLU A 151 -25.04 -6.97 9.01
CA GLU A 151 -24.04 -7.84 8.38
C GLU A 151 -22.68 -7.15 8.30
N ASN A 152 -21.62 -7.91 8.55
CA ASN A 152 -20.24 -7.43 8.42
C ASN A 152 -19.97 -7.01 6.96
N GLN A 153 -19.16 -5.98 6.78
CA GLN A 153 -18.78 -5.45 5.47
C GLN A 153 -17.29 -5.62 5.22
N SER A 154 -16.90 -5.69 3.95
CA SER A 154 -15.50 -5.73 3.54
C SER A 154 -15.25 -4.72 2.42
N MET A 155 -14.17 -3.96 2.52
CA MET A 155 -13.68 -3.09 1.45
C MET A 155 -12.35 -3.64 0.93
N LEU A 156 -12.35 -4.05 -0.34
CA LEU A 156 -11.15 -4.62 -0.98
C LEU A 156 -10.45 -3.54 -1.83
N ILE A 157 -9.29 -3.07 -1.36
CA ILE A 157 -8.50 -2.04 -2.05
C ILE A 157 -7.34 -2.71 -2.78
N THR A 158 -7.44 -2.79 -4.11
CA THR A 158 -6.44 -3.42 -4.99
C THR A 158 -5.70 -2.37 -5.83
N GLY A 159 -4.57 -2.79 -6.41
CA GLY A 159 -3.71 -1.96 -7.26
C GLY A 159 -2.25 -2.38 -7.19
N GLU A 160 -1.47 -2.03 -8.21
CA GLU A 160 -0.03 -2.25 -8.20
C GLU A 160 0.68 -1.37 -7.15
N SER A 161 1.99 -1.59 -6.98
CA SER A 161 2.80 -0.68 -6.16
C SER A 161 2.82 0.72 -6.77
N GLY A 162 2.71 1.77 -5.95
CA GLY A 162 2.60 3.16 -6.43
C GLY A 162 1.16 3.62 -6.75
N ALA A 163 0.17 2.72 -6.78
CA ALA A 163 -1.23 3.08 -7.05
C ALA A 163 -1.91 3.90 -5.94
N GLY A 164 -1.30 4.05 -4.76
CA GLY A 164 -1.86 4.82 -3.64
C GLY A 164 -2.77 4.03 -2.69
N LYS A 165 -2.70 2.68 -2.68
CA LYS A 165 -3.50 1.82 -1.80
C LYS A 165 -3.40 2.20 -0.31
N THR A 166 -2.18 2.42 0.18
CA THR A 166 -1.90 2.76 1.58
C THR A 166 -2.60 4.07 1.97
N GLU A 167 -2.48 5.10 1.14
CA GLU A 167 -3.14 6.40 1.38
C GLU A 167 -4.66 6.27 1.39
N ASN A 168 -5.25 5.57 0.41
CA ASN A 168 -6.68 5.31 0.40
C ASN A 168 -7.14 4.56 1.66
N THR A 169 -6.39 3.53 2.07
CA THR A 169 -6.68 2.75 3.29
C THR A 169 -6.67 3.64 4.53
N LYS A 170 -5.65 4.50 4.69
CA LYS A 170 -5.58 5.50 5.78
C LYS A 170 -6.82 6.40 5.79
N LYS A 171 -7.26 6.87 4.62
CA LYS A 171 -8.45 7.74 4.51
C LYS A 171 -9.77 7.02 4.82
N VAL A 172 -9.92 5.75 4.44
CA VAL A 172 -11.09 4.94 4.83
C VAL A 172 -11.17 4.78 6.34
N ILE A 173 -10.04 4.43 6.98
CA ILE A 173 -9.97 4.28 8.43
C ILE A 173 -10.35 5.59 9.13
N ALA A 174 -9.75 6.71 8.71
CA ALA A 174 -10.05 8.02 9.28
C ALA A 174 -11.52 8.41 9.09
N TYR A 175 -12.13 8.05 7.95
CA TYR A 175 -13.55 8.27 7.71
C TYR A 175 -14.43 7.49 8.70
N PHE A 176 -14.14 6.20 8.88
CA PHE A 176 -14.86 5.33 9.83
C PHE A 176 -14.67 5.77 11.28
N ALA A 177 -13.48 6.24 11.63
CA ALA A 177 -13.22 6.82 12.94
C ALA A 177 -14.09 8.06 13.18
N ASN A 178 -14.16 8.99 12.21
CA ASN A 178 -14.98 10.19 12.31
C ASN A 178 -16.48 9.86 12.43
N VAL A 179 -17.02 9.00 11.57
CA VAL A 179 -18.44 8.61 11.60
C VAL A 179 -18.80 7.82 12.87
N GLY A 180 -17.87 6.96 13.32
CA GLY A 180 -18.01 6.12 14.51
C GLY A 180 -17.69 6.82 15.82
N ALA A 181 -17.14 8.03 15.80
CA ALA A 181 -16.72 8.76 16.99
C ALA A 181 -17.90 9.03 17.92
N SER A 182 -17.69 8.82 19.22
CA SER A 182 -18.61 9.25 20.26
C SER A 182 -18.44 10.75 20.49
N GLN A 183 -19.51 11.55 20.44
CA GLN A 183 -19.48 12.97 20.82
C GLN A 183 -19.22 13.23 22.32
N LYS A 184 -18.55 12.32 23.03
CA LYS A 184 -17.96 12.65 24.32
C LYS A 184 -16.77 13.56 24.03
N LYS A 185 -17.03 14.87 23.95
CA LYS A 185 -16.00 15.90 24.04
C LYS A 185 -15.13 15.55 25.25
N ALA A 186 -13.86 15.27 25.01
CA ALA A 186 -12.88 15.30 26.09
C ALA A 186 -13.05 16.64 26.82
N ALA A 187 -13.14 16.60 28.15
CA ALA A 187 -13.08 17.81 28.95
C ALA A 187 -11.78 18.54 28.57
N ALA A 188 -11.88 19.84 28.28
CA ALA A 188 -10.75 20.64 27.81
C ALA A 188 -9.58 20.53 28.82
N GLY A 189 -8.48 19.89 28.42
CA GLY A 189 -7.24 19.86 29.21
C GLY A 189 -6.44 18.55 29.20
N GLU A 190 -7.06 17.40 28.93
CA GLU A 190 -6.33 16.12 28.85
C GLU A 190 -6.19 15.65 27.41
N LYS A 191 -4.95 15.48 26.93
CA LYS A 191 -4.63 14.70 25.72
C LYS A 191 -4.96 13.22 26.00
N THR A 192 -6.24 12.89 26.00
CA THR A 192 -6.69 11.49 26.02
C THR A 192 -6.50 10.94 24.62
N VAL A 193 -5.49 10.09 24.45
CA VAL A 193 -5.25 9.32 23.23
C VAL A 193 -6.55 8.59 22.87
N THR A 194 -7.12 8.93 21.72
CA THR A 194 -8.37 8.29 21.28
C THR A 194 -8.08 6.95 20.60
N LEU A 195 -9.08 6.07 20.51
CA LEU A 195 -8.96 4.84 19.71
C LEU A 195 -8.68 5.19 18.23
N GLU A 196 -9.15 6.34 17.75
CA GLU A 196 -8.81 6.88 16.42
C GLU A 196 -7.31 7.16 16.31
N ASP A 197 -6.74 7.87 17.28
CA ASP A 197 -5.29 8.14 17.32
C ASP A 197 -4.51 6.83 17.33
N GLN A 198 -4.91 5.83 18.11
CA GLN A 198 -4.22 4.53 18.14
C GLN A 198 -4.25 3.82 16.79
N ILE A 199 -5.37 3.82 16.07
CA ILE A 199 -5.45 3.14 14.76
C ILE A 199 -4.60 3.86 13.72
N VAL A 200 -4.58 5.20 13.72
CA VAL A 200 -3.74 5.99 12.82
C VAL A 200 -2.26 5.79 13.15
N GLN A 201 -1.92 5.79 14.44
CA GLN A 201 -0.56 5.64 14.95
C GLN A 201 -0.05 4.19 14.88
N ALA A 202 -0.90 3.20 14.64
CA ALA A 202 -0.45 1.86 14.26
C ALA A 202 0.30 1.85 12.92
N ASN A 203 0.04 2.81 12.02
CA ASN A 203 0.65 2.78 10.69
C ASN A 203 2.16 3.03 10.71
N PRO A 204 2.73 4.06 11.37
CA PRO A 204 4.18 4.20 11.49
C PRO A 204 4.90 2.91 11.89
N VAL A 205 4.42 2.21 12.93
CA VAL A 205 4.99 0.92 13.33
C VAL A 205 4.85 -0.14 12.24
N LEU A 206 3.65 -0.31 11.67
CA LEU A 206 3.44 -1.32 10.63
C LEU A 206 4.18 -1.03 9.32
N GLU A 207 4.35 0.25 8.97
CA GLU A 207 5.11 0.67 7.79
C GLU A 207 6.61 0.54 8.05
N GLY A 208 7.09 0.91 9.23
CA GLY A 208 8.47 0.68 9.67
C GLY A 208 8.87 -0.79 9.53
N PHE A 209 8.04 -1.71 10.00
CA PHE A 209 8.33 -3.16 10.00
C PHE A 209 7.77 -3.93 8.80
N GLY A 210 7.06 -3.27 7.88
CA GLY A 210 6.27 -3.97 6.86
C GLY A 210 6.31 -3.34 5.46
N ASN A 211 6.79 -2.11 5.33
CA ASN A 211 6.97 -1.45 4.04
C ASN A 211 8.45 -1.35 3.66
N ALA A 212 8.71 -1.27 2.37
CA ALA A 212 10.04 -1.20 1.79
C ALA A 212 10.06 -0.38 0.50
N LYS A 213 11.23 0.19 0.16
CA LYS A 213 11.49 0.71 -1.19
C LYS A 213 11.51 -0.44 -2.19
N THR A 214 10.83 -0.21 -3.31
CA THR A 214 10.85 -1.06 -4.50
C THR A 214 11.18 -0.19 -5.70
N VAL A 215 11.52 -0.80 -6.85
CA VAL A 215 11.83 -0.08 -8.09
C VAL A 215 10.72 0.89 -8.52
N ARG A 216 9.45 0.59 -8.21
CA ARG A 216 8.28 1.38 -8.66
C ARG A 216 7.65 2.24 -7.55
N ASN A 217 8.07 2.09 -6.30
CA ASN A 217 7.43 2.75 -5.16
C ASN A 217 8.37 2.79 -3.94
N ASN A 218 8.57 3.98 -3.41
CA ASN A 218 9.45 4.25 -2.27
C ASN A 218 8.91 3.74 -0.92
N ASN A 219 7.60 3.55 -0.77
CA ASN A 219 6.95 3.06 0.45
C ASN A 219 5.94 1.95 0.12
N SER A 220 6.43 0.84 -0.44
CA SER A 220 5.59 -0.28 -0.84
C SER A 220 5.32 -1.20 0.34
N SER A 221 4.05 -1.37 0.71
CA SER A 221 3.67 -2.45 1.62
C SER A 221 4.02 -3.80 1.00
N ARG A 222 4.71 -4.63 1.77
CA ARG A 222 5.14 -5.98 1.36
C ARG A 222 4.32 -7.08 2.03
N PHE A 223 3.23 -6.71 2.71
CA PHE A 223 2.30 -7.62 3.35
C PHE A 223 0.86 -7.32 2.91
N GLY A 224 0.02 -8.35 2.90
CA GLY A 224 -1.42 -8.16 2.88
C GLY A 224 -1.88 -7.68 4.26
N LYS A 225 -2.60 -6.55 4.31
CA LYS A 225 -3.16 -5.99 5.54
C LYS A 225 -4.67 -6.19 5.53
N PHE A 226 -5.17 -6.97 6.49
CA PHE A 226 -6.62 -7.09 6.72
C PHE A 226 -6.95 -6.37 8.03
N ILE A 227 -7.65 -5.24 7.93
CA ILE A 227 -8.01 -4.40 9.07
C ILE A 227 -9.49 -4.60 9.34
N ARG A 228 -9.82 -5.11 10.52
CA ARG A 228 -11.21 -5.16 10.99
C ARG A 228 -11.45 -3.96 11.90
N ILE A 229 -12.42 -3.14 11.53
CA ILE A 229 -12.90 -2.02 12.35
C ILE A 229 -14.25 -2.44 12.92
N HIS A 230 -14.32 -2.59 14.24
CA HIS A 230 -15.52 -3.04 14.93
C HIS A 230 -16.36 -1.86 15.37
N PHE A 231 -17.66 -1.99 15.16
CA PHE A 231 -18.65 -1.05 15.65
C PHE A 231 -19.63 -1.78 16.58
N ASN A 232 -20.08 -1.07 17.62
CA ASN A 232 -21.13 -1.59 18.47
C ASN A 232 -22.51 -1.47 17.78
N ARG A 233 -23.57 -2.00 18.43
CA ARG A 233 -24.94 -1.94 17.90
C ARG A 233 -25.49 -0.52 17.68
N GLN A 234 -24.89 0.50 18.29
CA GLN A 234 -25.25 1.91 18.12
C GLN A 234 -24.44 2.59 17.00
N GLY A 235 -23.60 1.85 16.29
CA GLY A 235 -22.70 2.36 15.24
C GLY A 235 -21.49 3.12 15.77
N LYS A 236 -21.17 3.00 17.06
CA LYS A 236 -19.96 3.62 17.62
C LYS A 236 -18.76 2.70 17.48
N LEU A 237 -17.61 3.30 17.19
CA LEU A 237 -16.34 2.61 17.10
C LEU A 237 -16.07 1.88 18.43
N ALA A 238 -15.85 0.57 18.36
CA ALA A 238 -15.70 -0.31 19.52
C ALA A 238 -14.25 -0.81 19.68
N SER A 239 -13.65 -1.30 18.59
CA SER A 239 -12.28 -1.80 18.57
C SER A 239 -11.75 -1.85 17.14
N CYS A 240 -10.46 -2.13 16.98
CA CYS A 240 -9.82 -2.37 15.70
C CYS A 240 -8.80 -3.49 15.87
N ASP A 241 -8.69 -4.37 14.88
CA ASP A 241 -7.64 -5.38 14.83
C ASP A 241 -7.07 -5.49 13.42
N ILE A 242 -5.81 -5.94 13.34
CA ILE A 242 -5.04 -5.97 12.11
C ILE A 242 -4.40 -7.36 11.97
N GLU A 243 -4.80 -8.09 10.93
CA GLU A 243 -4.21 -9.36 10.53
C GLU A 243 -3.23 -9.16 9.36
N HIS A 244 -2.11 -9.88 9.39
CA HIS A 244 -0.95 -9.65 8.49
C HIS A 244 -0.51 -10.94 7.78
N CYS A 245 -0.07 -10.82 6.52
CA CYS A 245 0.62 -11.89 5.76
C CYS A 245 2.01 -11.40 5.27
N ILE A 246 3.10 -12.01 5.72
CA ILE A 246 4.48 -11.45 5.79
C ILE A 246 5.31 -11.59 4.49
N VAL A 247 6.09 -10.55 4.07
CA VAL A 247 7.30 -10.68 3.19
C VAL A 247 8.34 -9.50 3.32
N ARG A 248 9.64 -9.82 3.54
CA ARG A 248 10.98 -9.13 3.34
C ARG A 248 11.26 -7.61 3.55
N CYS A 249 12.42 -7.36 4.20
CA CYS A 249 13.29 -6.18 4.47
C CYS A 249 12.66 -4.78 4.47
N TYR A 250 12.78 -4.04 5.58
CA TYR A 250 11.85 -2.96 5.94
C TYR A 250 12.54 -1.65 6.37
N HIS A 251 11.78 -0.55 6.37
CA HIS A 251 12.26 0.79 6.74
C HIS A 251 12.89 0.87 8.14
N ILE A 252 12.46 0.02 9.08
CA ILE A 252 12.89 0.03 10.48
C ILE A 252 14.42 -0.07 10.65
N PHE A 253 15.13 -0.79 9.77
CA PHE A 253 16.59 -0.90 9.86
C PHE A 253 17.29 0.44 9.60
N TYR A 254 16.79 1.20 8.63
CA TYR A 254 17.31 2.53 8.27
C TYR A 254 16.89 3.57 9.31
N GLN A 255 15.66 3.47 9.81
CA GLN A 255 15.12 4.30 10.90
C GLN A 255 15.92 4.13 12.20
N ILE A 256 16.16 2.90 12.67
CA ILE A 256 16.97 2.61 13.87
C ILE A 256 18.40 3.14 13.71
N PHE A 257 18.95 3.09 12.50
CA PHE A 257 20.31 3.54 12.20
C PHE A 257 20.43 5.07 12.01
N SER A 258 19.30 5.78 11.90
CA SER A 258 19.24 7.24 11.77
C SER A 258 19.80 7.98 13.00
N ASP A 259 19.83 9.31 12.94
CA ASP A 259 20.38 10.16 14.00
C ASP A 259 19.32 10.70 14.98
N TYR A 260 18.08 10.21 14.92
CA TYR A 260 17.02 10.64 15.85
C TYR A 260 17.34 10.27 17.31
N LYS A 261 17.87 9.05 17.53
CA LYS A 261 18.33 8.55 18.85
C LYS A 261 19.76 8.00 18.76
N PRO A 262 20.79 8.86 18.76
CA PRO A 262 22.18 8.42 18.54
C PRO A 262 22.69 7.46 19.62
N GLU A 263 22.16 7.54 20.84
CA GLU A 263 22.45 6.62 21.94
C GLU A 263 21.93 5.20 21.68
N LEU A 264 20.86 5.05 20.90
CA LEU A 264 20.27 3.75 20.60
C LEU A 264 21.25 2.86 19.83
N LYS A 265 21.97 3.42 18.85
CA LYS A 265 23.02 2.69 18.11
C LYS A 265 24.05 2.07 19.03
N LYS A 266 24.49 2.80 20.06
CA LYS A 266 25.44 2.30 21.07
C LYS A 266 24.83 1.19 21.94
N GLN A 267 23.58 1.34 22.36
CA GLN A 267 22.88 0.33 23.16
C GLN A 267 22.66 -0.97 22.37
N LEU A 268 22.42 -0.84 21.08
CA LEU A 268 22.21 -1.94 20.14
C LEU A 268 23.50 -2.54 19.58
N LEU A 269 24.67 -2.02 19.98
CA LEU A 269 25.99 -2.43 19.47
C LEU A 269 26.18 -2.27 17.95
N LEU A 270 25.45 -1.33 17.34
CA LEU A 270 25.56 -1.00 15.93
C LEU A 270 26.77 -0.07 15.70
N ASP A 271 27.98 -0.66 15.69
CA ASP A 271 29.27 0.05 15.70
C ASP A 271 29.97 0.14 14.33
N ARG A 272 29.42 -0.52 13.31
CA ARG A 272 29.88 -0.46 11.91
C ARG A 272 29.01 0.50 11.09
N PRO A 273 29.52 1.06 9.97
CA PRO A 273 28.69 1.70 8.96
C PRO A 273 27.53 0.80 8.50
N LEU A 274 26.38 1.38 8.14
CA LEU A 274 25.21 0.60 7.71
C LEU A 274 25.51 -0.31 6.50
N SER A 275 26.38 0.15 5.60
CA SER A 275 26.86 -0.59 4.42
C SER A 275 27.48 -1.95 4.74
N ASP A 276 27.96 -2.14 5.97
CA ASP A 276 28.66 -3.35 6.35
C ASP A 276 27.71 -4.45 6.80
N TYR A 277 26.44 -4.12 7.14
CA TYR A 277 25.43 -5.10 7.57
C TYR A 277 24.75 -5.76 6.37
N TYR A 278 25.32 -6.88 5.92
CA TYR A 278 24.96 -7.53 4.65
C TYR A 278 23.46 -7.82 4.45
N PHE A 279 22.69 -8.17 5.49
CA PHE A 279 21.26 -8.44 5.32
C PHE A 279 20.42 -7.22 4.89
N VAL A 280 20.88 -6.01 5.18
CA VAL A 280 20.14 -4.76 4.93
C VAL A 280 20.85 -3.82 3.95
N ALA A 281 22.04 -4.21 3.47
CA ALA A 281 22.93 -3.37 2.66
C ALA A 281 23.27 -3.91 1.27
N GLN A 282 22.44 -4.80 0.72
CA GLN A 282 22.69 -5.41 -0.61
C GLN A 282 22.36 -4.47 -1.78
N ALA A 283 21.67 -3.37 -1.50
CA ALA A 283 21.16 -2.44 -2.49
C ALA A 283 21.18 -1.00 -1.92
N GLU A 284 20.13 -0.24 -2.20
CA GLU A 284 19.95 1.14 -1.78
C GLU A 284 19.90 1.28 -0.25
N LEU A 285 20.66 2.23 0.29
CA LEU A 285 20.70 2.55 1.72
C LEU A 285 19.89 3.78 2.09
N SER A 286 19.42 4.54 1.10
CA SER A 286 18.61 5.73 1.28
C SER A 286 17.56 5.84 0.17
N ILE A 287 16.57 6.69 0.41
CA ILE A 287 15.43 6.88 -0.46
C ILE A 287 15.25 8.37 -0.68
N ASP A 288 15.26 8.81 -1.94
CA ASP A 288 15.01 10.21 -2.25
C ASP A 288 13.59 10.62 -1.81
N GLY A 289 13.51 11.75 -1.10
CA GLY A 289 12.27 12.26 -0.52
C GLY A 289 11.77 11.58 0.77
N VAL A 290 12.52 10.65 1.37
CA VAL A 290 12.19 10.07 2.69
C VAL A 290 13.26 10.48 3.70
N ASN A 291 12.83 10.95 4.87
CA ASN A 291 13.73 11.31 5.97
C ASN A 291 13.61 10.26 7.09
N ASP A 292 14.51 9.27 7.11
CA ASP A 292 14.49 8.17 8.09
C ASP A 292 14.56 8.65 9.55
N THR A 293 15.13 9.83 9.82
CA THR A 293 15.15 10.45 11.16
C THR A 293 13.74 10.87 11.61
N GLU A 294 12.99 11.54 10.73
CA GLU A 294 11.60 11.95 11.01
C GLU A 294 10.67 10.73 11.09
N GLU A 295 10.85 9.75 10.18
CA GLU A 295 10.08 8.52 10.20
C GLU A 295 10.36 7.68 11.46
N PHE A 296 11.61 7.65 11.95
CA PHE A 296 11.92 6.96 13.19
C PHE A 296 11.33 7.66 14.41
N GLN A 297 11.30 8.99 14.43
CA GLN A 297 10.59 9.74 15.46
C GLN A 297 9.13 9.34 15.55
N MET A 298 8.41 9.37 14.42
CA MET A 298 6.99 8.98 14.38
C MET A 298 6.79 7.53 14.80
N THR A 299 7.71 6.62 14.41
CA THR A 299 7.64 5.21 14.77
C THR A 299 7.88 4.98 16.26
N ASP A 300 8.86 5.64 16.86
CA ASP A 300 9.18 5.50 18.28
C ASP A 300 8.08 6.07 19.20
N GLU A 301 7.51 7.22 18.82
CA GLU A 301 6.36 7.83 19.50
C GLU A 301 5.10 6.96 19.34
N ALA A 302 4.91 6.34 18.17
CA ALA A 302 3.77 5.46 17.92
C ALA A 302 3.75 4.23 18.83
N PHE A 303 4.91 3.63 19.13
CA PHE A 303 4.97 2.53 20.12
C PHE A 303 4.42 2.96 21.49
N ASP A 304 4.72 4.18 21.94
CA ASP A 304 4.24 4.70 23.22
C ASP A 304 2.71 4.93 23.19
N ILE A 305 2.20 5.47 22.08
CA ILE A 305 0.76 5.69 21.88
C ILE A 305 -0.02 4.37 21.82
N LEU A 306 0.58 3.34 21.23
CA LEU A 306 0.03 1.98 21.17
C LEU A 306 0.21 1.21 22.48
N ASN A 307 0.73 1.86 23.52
CA ASN A 307 0.84 1.32 24.87
C ASN A 307 1.79 0.12 24.99
N PHE A 308 2.84 0.09 24.17
CA PHE A 308 3.97 -0.80 24.40
C PHE A 308 4.80 -0.27 25.57
N SER A 309 5.24 -1.16 26.45
CA SER A 309 6.19 -0.79 27.50
C SER A 309 7.55 -0.42 26.90
N ALA A 310 8.33 0.37 27.64
CA ALA A 310 9.69 0.71 27.23
C ALA A 310 10.57 -0.53 27.03
N GLU A 311 10.34 -1.59 27.82
CA GLU A 311 11.03 -2.87 27.68
C GLU A 311 10.63 -3.60 26.39
N GLU A 312 9.34 -3.70 26.08
CA GLU A 312 8.87 -4.31 24.82
C GLU A 312 9.41 -3.56 23.61
N LYS A 313 9.34 -2.22 23.61
CA LYS A 313 9.88 -1.36 22.55
C LYS A 313 11.38 -1.58 22.36
N MET A 314 12.15 -1.57 23.45
CA MET A 314 13.59 -1.83 23.41
C MET A 314 13.91 -3.25 22.94
N ASN A 315 13.14 -4.26 23.37
CA ASN A 315 13.31 -5.63 22.92
C ASN A 315 13.04 -5.76 21.42
N CYS A 316 12.04 -5.07 20.86
CA CYS A 316 11.85 -5.00 19.41
C CYS A 316 13.10 -4.45 18.70
N TYR A 317 13.68 -3.35 19.19
CA TYR A 317 14.90 -2.79 18.62
C TYR A 317 16.10 -3.73 18.74
N ARG A 318 16.25 -4.43 19.88
CA ARG A 318 17.29 -5.45 20.08
C ARG A 318 17.15 -6.59 19.07
N LEU A 319 15.94 -7.06 18.81
CA LEU A 319 15.70 -8.11 17.81
C LEU A 319 16.08 -7.66 16.40
N MET A 320 15.83 -6.40 16.03
CA MET A 320 16.24 -5.84 14.74
C MET A 320 17.77 -5.71 14.64
N SER A 321 18.44 -5.26 15.70
CA SER A 321 19.91 -5.23 15.75
C SER A 321 20.51 -6.64 15.64
N ALA A 322 19.95 -7.60 16.38
CA ALA A 322 20.40 -8.99 16.33
C ALA A 322 20.32 -9.57 14.91
N HIS A 323 19.26 -9.24 14.17
CA HIS A 323 19.14 -9.61 12.75
C HIS A 323 20.28 -9.04 11.90
N MET A 324 20.65 -7.78 12.10
CA MET A 324 21.77 -7.15 11.39
C MET A 324 23.10 -7.82 11.73
N HIS A 325 23.40 -8.06 13.01
CA HIS A 325 24.61 -8.76 13.45
C HIS A 325 24.68 -10.21 12.93
N MET A 326 23.57 -10.94 12.94
CA MET A 326 23.53 -12.30 12.38
C MET A 326 23.90 -12.32 10.90
N GLY A 327 23.50 -11.30 10.13
CA GLY A 327 23.76 -11.20 8.70
C GLY A 327 25.24 -11.07 8.34
N ILE A 328 26.10 -10.79 9.31
CA ILE A 328 27.55 -10.63 9.13
C ILE A 328 28.38 -11.64 9.93
N MET A 329 27.73 -12.63 10.55
CA MET A 329 28.42 -13.80 11.09
C MET A 329 29.06 -14.59 9.93
N LYS A 330 30.32 -15.00 10.13
CA LYS A 330 31.06 -15.78 9.13
C LYS A 330 31.31 -17.18 9.64
N PHE A 331 31.29 -18.12 8.71
CA PHE A 331 31.60 -19.51 8.95
C PHE A 331 32.61 -19.96 7.91
N LYS A 332 33.47 -20.90 8.29
CA LYS A 332 34.47 -21.49 7.41
C LYS A 332 34.45 -23.01 7.53
N GLN A 333 35.12 -23.63 6.59
CA GLN A 333 35.33 -25.07 6.54
C GLN A 333 36.83 -25.33 6.63
N ARG A 334 37.25 -26.23 7.52
CA ARG A 334 38.65 -26.67 7.56
C ARG A 334 38.95 -27.58 6.37
N PRO A 335 40.18 -27.57 5.82
CA PRO A 335 40.54 -28.49 4.75
C PRO A 335 40.28 -29.94 5.17
N ARG A 336 39.57 -30.69 4.33
CA ARG A 336 39.18 -32.11 4.54
C ARG A 336 38.15 -32.38 5.65
N GLU A 337 37.54 -31.35 6.23
CA GLU A 337 36.40 -31.46 7.15
C GLU A 337 35.13 -31.01 6.42
N GLU A 338 33.99 -31.68 6.57
CA GLU A 338 32.71 -31.20 6.00
C GLU A 338 31.97 -30.25 6.93
N GLN A 339 32.26 -30.33 8.24
CA GLN A 339 31.60 -29.56 9.27
C GLN A 339 32.03 -28.08 9.21
N ALA A 340 31.06 -27.17 9.18
CA ALA A 340 31.31 -25.74 9.31
C ALA A 340 31.71 -25.39 10.75
N GLU A 341 32.58 -24.41 10.90
CA GLU A 341 32.94 -23.79 12.18
C GLU A 341 32.84 -22.26 12.11
N PRO A 342 32.62 -21.57 13.24
CA PRO A 342 32.61 -20.11 13.27
C PRO A 342 33.96 -19.53 12.82
N ASP A 343 33.91 -18.53 11.93
CA ASP A 343 35.09 -17.77 11.51
C ASP A 343 35.14 -16.43 12.26
N GLY A 344 35.47 -16.53 13.55
CA GLY A 344 35.31 -15.45 14.51
C GLY A 344 33.98 -15.50 15.25
N GLN A 345 33.91 -14.79 16.38
CA GLN A 345 32.79 -14.85 17.31
C GLN A 345 32.21 -13.47 17.67
N GLU A 346 32.89 -12.38 17.30
CA GLU A 346 32.51 -11.00 17.65
C GLU A 346 31.06 -10.66 17.29
N GLU A 347 30.65 -10.92 16.05
CA GLU A 347 29.27 -10.62 15.60
C GLU A 347 28.23 -11.57 16.22
N ALA A 348 28.63 -12.81 16.52
CA ALA A 348 27.78 -13.76 17.23
C ALA A 348 27.57 -13.34 18.70
N GLU A 349 28.59 -12.78 19.36
CA GLU A 349 28.47 -12.23 20.72
C GLU A 349 27.51 -11.05 20.75
N LYS A 350 27.62 -10.13 19.79
CA LYS A 350 26.69 -9.00 19.66
C LYS A 350 25.25 -9.48 19.44
N ALA A 351 25.03 -10.41 18.51
CA ALA A 351 23.71 -11.01 18.27
C ALA A 351 23.16 -11.74 19.51
N ALA A 352 23.98 -12.58 20.14
CA ALA A 352 23.59 -13.35 21.33
C ALA A 352 23.23 -12.43 22.51
N LYS A 353 23.97 -11.34 22.72
CA LYS A 353 23.64 -10.32 23.73
C LYS A 353 22.30 -9.64 23.45
N MET A 354 22.00 -9.35 22.19
CA MET A 354 20.70 -8.79 21.83
C MET A 354 19.55 -9.78 22.09
N TYR A 355 19.74 -11.08 21.81
CA TYR A 355 18.78 -12.14 22.13
C TYR A 355 18.75 -12.55 23.61
N ALA A 356 19.71 -12.08 24.41
CA ALA A 356 19.91 -12.52 25.80
C ALA A 356 20.13 -14.04 25.94
N VAL A 357 20.95 -14.61 25.06
CA VAL A 357 21.34 -16.03 25.08
C VAL A 357 22.85 -16.19 25.26
N ASP A 358 23.26 -17.39 25.67
CA ASP A 358 24.67 -17.77 25.73
C ASP A 358 25.25 -17.93 24.32
N VAL A 359 26.40 -17.29 24.06
CA VAL A 359 27.01 -17.26 22.72
C VAL A 359 27.50 -18.64 22.28
N ASP A 360 28.03 -19.45 23.20
CA ASP A 360 28.55 -20.78 22.87
C ASP A 360 27.40 -21.74 22.53
N GLN A 361 26.30 -21.68 23.28
CA GLN A 361 25.08 -22.42 22.95
C GLN A 361 24.45 -21.94 21.64
N PHE A 362 24.45 -20.63 21.39
CA PHE A 362 23.94 -20.04 20.16
C PHE A 362 24.73 -20.54 18.94
N LEU A 363 26.05 -20.38 18.93
CA LEU A 363 26.92 -20.85 17.85
C LEU A 363 26.83 -22.37 17.68
N LYS A 364 26.81 -23.13 18.78
CA LYS A 364 26.65 -24.59 18.75
C LYS A 364 25.32 -25.00 18.11
N ALA A 365 24.24 -24.26 18.32
CA ALA A 365 22.97 -24.54 17.67
C ALA A 365 23.02 -24.33 16.14
N PHE A 366 23.82 -23.38 15.64
CA PHE A 366 24.04 -23.18 14.20
C PHE A 366 24.87 -24.31 13.57
N VAL A 367 26.00 -24.68 14.19
CA VAL A 367 26.93 -25.63 13.57
C VAL A 367 26.64 -27.09 13.95
N SER A 368 25.97 -27.35 15.07
CA SER A 368 25.69 -28.71 15.56
C SER A 368 24.26 -28.81 16.12
N PRO A 369 23.23 -28.60 15.29
CA PRO A 369 21.85 -28.69 15.71
C PRO A 369 21.50 -30.10 16.19
N ARG A 370 20.61 -30.19 17.18
CA ARG A 370 20.07 -31.46 17.66
C ARG A 370 18.72 -31.71 17.02
N VAL A 371 18.54 -32.90 16.44
CA VAL A 371 17.26 -33.31 15.86
C VAL A 371 16.67 -34.42 16.72
N LYS A 372 15.39 -34.27 17.07
CA LYS A 372 14.66 -35.31 17.77
C LYS A 372 14.21 -36.36 16.76
N VAL A 373 14.73 -37.57 16.88
CA VAL A 373 14.30 -38.73 16.09
C VAL A 373 13.69 -39.72 17.08
N GLU A 374 12.37 -39.91 16.98
CA GLU A 374 11.58 -40.69 17.94
C GLU A 374 11.74 -40.19 19.39
N ASN A 375 12.15 -41.08 20.32
CA ASN A 375 12.39 -40.78 21.73
C ASN A 375 13.86 -40.44 22.04
N LEU A 376 14.73 -40.33 21.03
CA LEU A 376 16.15 -40.07 21.20
C LEU A 376 16.55 -38.74 20.53
N THR A 377 17.17 -37.85 21.31
CA THR A 377 17.84 -36.66 20.78
C THR A 377 19.22 -37.08 20.29
N ARG A 378 19.44 -37.14 18.97
CA ARG A 378 20.78 -37.41 18.39
C ARG A 378 21.40 -36.11 17.88
N PHE A 379 22.72 -36.01 18.01
CA PHE A 379 23.50 -34.98 17.33
C PHE A 379 23.67 -35.36 15.86
N PHE A 380 23.57 -34.40 14.94
CA PHE A 380 24.20 -34.56 13.63
C PHE A 380 25.72 -34.44 13.85
N THR A 381 26.36 -35.58 14.09
CA THR A 381 27.78 -35.71 13.82
C THR A 381 27.87 -36.64 12.63
N ASN A 382 28.41 -36.18 11.50
CA ASN A 382 28.83 -37.06 10.41
C ASN A 382 29.94 -37.97 10.95
N GLN A 383 29.55 -39.07 11.59
CA GLN A 383 30.38 -40.26 11.70
C GLN A 383 29.71 -41.31 10.83
N ASN A 384 30.38 -41.55 9.70
CA ASN A 384 30.16 -42.55 8.65
C ASN A 384 29.08 -43.62 8.89
#